data_AF-A0A8D9S6S8-F1
#
_entry.id   AF-A0A8D9S6S8-F1
#
_cell.length_a   1.000
_cell.length_b   1.000
_cell.length_c   1.000
_cell.angle_alpha   90.00
_cell.angle_beta   90.00
_cell.angle_gamma   90.00
#
_symmetry.space_group_name_H-M   'P 1'
#
loop_
_entity.id
_entity.type
_entity.pdbx_description
1 polymer ?
#
loop_
_entity_poly.entity_id
_entity_poly.type
_entity_poly.pdbx_seq_one_letter_code
_entity_poly.pdbx_strand_id
1 'polypeptide(L)'
;MNDENYAVNYMKFATDKKWDPDDALLVEYYSLAAWSISNMVGGLIGGAISIDLEVVDFALTALFLYMIVMQVQNHLTLVIGILAAVLGVYFQALTKSTLGIIIATLIASFVGFLIENTVRHHSKHPNSNWFLTKMFRPKITKTTIEDKQAQQKEVKEVEKLETKIEDVVEHHDEKHEEKKHDDQHPDEG
;
A
#
# COMPACT_ATOMS: atom_id res chain seq x y z
N MET A 1 -3.10 14.56 -6.16
CA MET A 1 -1.83 14.58 -5.42
C MET A 1 -1.17 13.20 -5.46
N ASN A 2 -0.01 13.07 -6.11
CA ASN A 2 0.81 11.85 -6.08
C ASN A 2 1.60 11.77 -4.77
N ASP A 3 2.11 10.59 -4.41
CA ASP A 3 2.85 10.36 -3.17
C ASP A 3 4.13 11.21 -3.07
N GLU A 4 4.82 11.50 -4.18
CA GLU A 4 5.99 12.39 -4.16
C GLU A 4 5.58 13.85 -3.94
N ASN A 5 4.49 14.30 -4.57
CA ASN A 5 3.96 15.64 -4.37
C ASN A 5 3.49 15.83 -2.91
N TYR A 6 2.90 14.78 -2.33
CA TYR A 6 2.55 14.75 -0.91
C TYR A 6 3.78 14.81 -0.01
N ALA A 7 4.81 13.99 -0.28
CA ALA A 7 6.04 13.97 0.49
C ALA A 7 6.76 15.33 0.45
N VAL A 8 6.84 15.95 -0.72
CA VAL A 8 7.44 17.29 -0.89
C VAL A 8 6.64 18.33 -0.12
N ASN A 9 5.31 18.35 -0.26
CA ASN A 9 4.45 19.29 0.48
C ASN A 9 4.58 19.09 1.99
N TYR A 10 4.57 17.84 2.47
CA TYR A 10 4.73 17.50 3.88
C TYR A 10 6.07 17.98 4.44
N MET A 11 7.18 17.71 3.74
CA MET A 11 8.51 18.16 4.16
C MET A 11 8.62 19.69 4.19
N LYS A 12 8.00 20.38 3.22
CA LYS A 12 8.01 21.85 3.13
C LYS A 12 7.18 22.49 4.24
N PHE A 13 6.00 21.97 4.55
CA PHE A 13 5.21 22.45 5.71
C PHE A 13 5.89 22.19 7.06
N ALA A 14 6.66 21.10 7.19
CA ALA A 14 7.37 20.78 8.42
C ALA A 14 8.65 21.62 8.62
N THR A 15 9.29 22.05 7.53
CA THR A 15 10.62 22.71 7.59
C THR A 15 10.54 24.23 7.39
N ASP A 16 9.59 24.71 6.59
CA ASP A 16 9.51 26.12 6.20
C ASP A 16 8.20 26.76 6.68
N LYS A 17 8.33 27.82 7.49
CA LYS A 17 7.19 28.54 8.07
C LYS A 17 6.49 29.46 7.06
N LYS A 18 7.13 29.74 5.92
CA LYS A 18 6.58 30.62 4.87
C LYS A 18 5.81 29.88 3.78
N TRP A 19 5.84 28.55 3.79
CA TRP A 19 5.19 27.73 2.78
C TRP A 19 3.67 27.76 2.98
N ASP A 20 2.95 28.30 2.01
CA ASP A 20 1.51 28.46 2.07
C ASP A 20 0.78 27.29 1.36
N PRO A 21 -0.47 26.97 1.73
CA PRO A 21 -1.32 26.05 0.95
C PRO A 21 -1.38 26.36 -0.54
N ASP A 22 -1.32 27.63 -0.95
CA ASP A 22 -1.28 28.01 -2.37
C ASP A 22 -0.01 27.50 -3.07
N ASP A 23 1.14 27.51 -2.38
CA ASP A 23 2.38 26.96 -2.92
C ASP A 23 2.26 25.44 -3.11
N ALA A 24 1.62 24.75 -2.17
CA ALA A 24 1.39 23.31 -2.25
C ALA A 24 0.50 22.91 -3.44
N LEU A 25 -0.50 23.74 -3.77
CA LEU A 25 -1.35 23.58 -4.95
C LEU A 25 -0.59 23.85 -6.24
N LEU A 26 0.31 24.84 -6.24
CA LEU A 26 1.17 25.12 -7.39
C LEU A 26 2.07 23.92 -7.72
N VAL A 27 2.65 23.24 -6.73
CA VAL A 27 3.46 22.03 -6.99
C VAL A 27 2.63 20.93 -7.66
N GLU A 28 1.39 20.73 -7.24
CA GLU A 28 0.48 19.77 -7.89
C GLU A 28 0.18 20.18 -9.33
N TYR A 29 -0.11 21.47 -9.57
CA TYR A 29 -0.38 21.98 -10.90
C TYR A 29 0.82 21.86 -11.83
N TYR A 30 2.04 22.19 -11.37
CA TYR A 30 3.25 22.04 -12.16
C TYR A 30 3.56 20.58 -12.46
N SER A 31 3.30 19.67 -11.52
CA SER A 31 3.47 18.23 -11.73
C SER A 31 2.50 17.72 -12.81
N LEU A 32 1.23 18.13 -12.74
CA LEU A 32 0.22 17.80 -13.77
C LEU A 32 0.54 18.44 -15.12
N ALA A 33 1.03 19.68 -15.13
CA ALA A 33 1.44 20.37 -16.34
C ALA A 33 2.65 19.70 -16.99
N ALA A 34 3.67 19.33 -16.21
CA ALA A 34 4.84 18.60 -16.70
C ALA A 34 4.44 17.24 -17.28
N TRP A 35 3.55 16.51 -16.60
CA TRP A 35 3.00 15.27 -17.10
C TRP A 35 2.25 15.48 -18.43
N SER A 36 1.37 16.49 -18.50
CA SER A 36 0.59 16.78 -19.71
C SER A 36 1.48 17.20 -20.88
N ILE A 37 2.46 18.07 -20.66
CA ILE A 37 3.43 18.50 -21.67
C ILE A 37 4.27 17.31 -22.13
N SER A 38 4.71 16.44 -21.22
CA SER A 38 5.44 15.22 -21.58
C SER A 38 4.61 14.30 -22.46
N ASN A 39 3.32 14.12 -22.17
CA ASN A 39 2.42 13.32 -23.00
C ASN A 39 2.18 13.97 -24.37
N MET A 40 2.02 15.29 -24.42
CA MET A 40 1.87 16.03 -25.66
C MET A 40 3.12 15.91 -26.55
N VAL A 41 4.30 16.13 -25.99
CA VAL A 41 5.58 16.00 -26.69
C VAL A 41 5.80 14.56 -27.15
N GLY A 42 5.51 13.57 -26.28
CA GLY A 42 5.57 12.15 -26.63
C GLY A 42 4.63 11.79 -27.79
N GLY A 43 3.41 12.34 -27.81
CA GLY A 43 2.46 12.14 -28.90
C GLY A 43 2.91 12.78 -30.22
N LEU A 44 3.48 14.00 -30.16
CA LEU A 44 4.01 14.69 -31.35
C LEU A 44 5.23 13.97 -31.94
N ILE A 45 6.19 13.57 -31.10
CA ILE A 45 7.37 12.81 -31.53
C ILE A 45 6.95 11.41 -32.01
N GLY A 46 6.06 10.74 -31.29
CA GLY A 46 5.54 9.43 -31.64
C GLY A 46 4.79 9.41 -32.97
N GLY A 47 4.07 10.48 -33.31
CA GLY A 47 3.43 10.64 -34.62
C GLY A 47 4.39 11.06 -35.74
N ALA A 48 5.54 11.65 -35.42
CA ALA A 48 6.56 12.06 -36.39
C ALA A 48 7.49 10.91 -36.81
N ILE A 49 7.63 9.88 -35.97
CA ILE A 49 8.40 8.67 -36.30
C ILE A 49 7.47 7.66 -36.98
N SER A 50 7.83 7.23 -38.19
CA SER A 50 7.13 6.14 -38.89
C SER A 50 7.48 4.79 -38.26
N ILE A 51 6.82 4.45 -37.14
CA ILE A 51 6.88 3.14 -36.51
C ILE A 51 5.80 2.25 -37.14
N ASP A 52 6.11 0.97 -37.31
CA ASP A 52 5.13 -0.02 -37.75
C ASP A 52 3.97 -0.11 -36.74
N LEU A 53 2.75 0.09 -37.21
CA LEU A 53 1.55 0.07 -36.38
C LEU A 53 1.35 -1.30 -35.71
N GLU A 54 1.84 -2.37 -36.33
CA GLU A 54 1.71 -3.73 -35.78
C GLU A 54 2.46 -3.88 -34.45
N VAL A 55 3.66 -3.28 -34.33
CA VAL A 55 4.45 -3.29 -33.09
C VAL A 55 3.80 -2.41 -32.02
N VAL A 56 3.20 -1.29 -32.42
CA VAL A 56 2.51 -0.38 -31.51
C VAL A 56 1.24 -1.01 -30.93
N ASP A 57 0.42 -1.66 -31.77
CA ASP A 57 -0.80 -2.35 -31.34
C ASP A 57 -0.47 -3.51 -30.40
N PHE A 58 0.61 -4.25 -30.68
CA PHE A 58 1.12 -5.27 -29.78
C PHE A 58 1.59 -4.67 -28.43
N ALA A 59 2.35 -3.57 -28.46
CA ALA A 59 2.82 -2.92 -27.24
C ALA A 59 1.68 -2.34 -26.40
N LEU A 60 0.68 -1.72 -27.03
CA LEU A 60 -0.50 -1.16 -26.35
C LEU A 60 -1.30 -2.26 -25.66
N THR A 61 -1.60 -3.35 -26.37
CA THR A 61 -2.32 -4.49 -25.79
C THR A 61 -1.52 -5.20 -24.69
N ALA A 62 -0.19 -5.32 -24.84
CA ALA A 62 0.68 -5.89 -23.82
C ALA A 62 0.73 -5.04 -22.54
N LEU A 63 0.85 -3.71 -22.66
CA LEU A 63 0.81 -2.79 -21.51
C LEU A 63 -0.54 -2.84 -20.80
N PHE A 64 -1.63 -2.91 -21.56
CA PHE A 64 -2.96 -3.08 -20.99
C PHE A 64 -3.09 -4.38 -20.20
N LEU A 65 -2.64 -5.51 -20.75
CA LEU A 65 -2.65 -6.79 -20.05
C LEU A 65 -1.76 -6.79 -18.82
N TYR A 66 -0.57 -6.19 -18.90
CA TYR A 66 0.31 -6.04 -17.75
C TYR A 66 -0.38 -5.31 -16.58
N MET A 67 -1.05 -4.19 -16.87
CA MET A 67 -1.81 -3.46 -15.85
C MET A 67 -2.95 -4.29 -15.25
N ILE A 68 -3.73 -5.01 -16.08
CA ILE A 68 -4.79 -5.91 -15.57
C ILE A 68 -4.20 -6.97 -14.63
N VAL A 69 -3.11 -7.62 -15.05
CA VAL A 69 -2.47 -8.67 -14.24
C VAL A 69 -1.98 -8.12 -12.89
N MET A 70 -1.40 -6.91 -12.89
CA MET A 70 -0.92 -6.25 -11.66
C MET A 70 -2.06 -5.83 -10.72
N GLN A 71 -3.22 -5.49 -11.27
CA GLN A 71 -4.42 -5.12 -10.51
C GLN A 71 -5.18 -6.35 -9.96
N VAL A 72 -5.16 -7.48 -10.68
CA VAL A 72 -5.87 -8.71 -10.30
C VAL A 72 -5.05 -9.55 -9.31
N GLN A 73 -4.88 -9.04 -8.09
CA GLN A 73 -4.11 -9.72 -7.04
C GLN A 73 -4.93 -10.74 -6.24
N ASN A 74 -6.25 -10.58 -6.20
CA ASN A 74 -7.16 -11.46 -5.46
C ASN A 74 -8.11 -12.17 -6.42
N HIS A 75 -8.38 -13.46 -6.17
CA HIS A 75 -9.32 -14.24 -6.98
C HIS A 75 -10.74 -13.64 -6.99
N LEU A 76 -11.15 -12.90 -5.96
CA LEU A 76 -12.42 -12.18 -5.97
C LEU A 76 -12.43 -11.05 -7.01
N THR A 77 -11.37 -10.24 -7.03
CA THR A 77 -11.19 -9.17 -8.03
C THR A 77 -11.21 -9.75 -9.44
N LEU A 78 -10.67 -10.96 -9.62
CA LEU A 78 -10.76 -11.70 -10.87
C LEU A 78 -12.21 -12.08 -11.22
N VAL A 79 -12.97 -12.65 -10.28
CA VAL A 79 -14.38 -13.03 -10.52
C VAL A 79 -15.25 -11.80 -10.81
N ILE A 80 -15.10 -10.72 -10.04
CA ILE A 80 -15.82 -9.46 -10.25
C ILE A 80 -15.41 -8.84 -11.59
N GLY A 81 -14.13 -8.90 -11.95
CA GLY A 81 -13.62 -8.43 -13.24
C GLY A 81 -14.21 -9.20 -14.43
N ILE A 82 -14.31 -10.53 -14.35
CA ILE A 82 -14.97 -11.35 -15.37
C ILE A 82 -16.46 -10.99 -15.47
N LEU A 83 -17.15 -10.88 -14.33
CA LEU A 83 -18.55 -10.48 -14.29
C LEU A 83 -18.75 -9.11 -14.96
N ALA A 84 -17.89 -8.14 -14.65
CA ALA A 84 -17.90 -6.80 -15.24
C ALA A 84 -17.64 -6.84 -16.75
N ALA A 85 -16.72 -7.68 -17.23
CA ALA A 85 -16.45 -7.85 -18.65
C ALA A 85 -17.67 -8.41 -19.40
N VAL A 86 -18.34 -9.43 -18.84
CA VAL A 86 -19.55 -10.03 -19.42
C VAL A 86 -20.69 -9.02 -19.47
N LEU A 87 -20.95 -8.33 -18.36
CA LEU A 87 -21.95 -7.25 -18.30
C LEU A 87 -21.61 -6.13 -19.27
N GLY A 88 -20.34 -5.75 -19.38
CA GLY A 88 -19.85 -4.73 -20.30
C GLY A 88 -20.17 -5.05 -21.76
N VAL A 89 -19.85 -6.26 -22.21
CA VAL A 89 -20.18 -6.72 -23.58
C VAL A 89 -21.69 -6.72 -23.81
N TYR A 90 -22.47 -7.17 -22.83
CA TYR A 90 -23.92 -7.22 -22.92
C TYR A 90 -24.55 -5.82 -23.08
N PHE A 91 -24.16 -4.87 -22.21
CA PHE A 91 -24.67 -3.50 -22.28
C PHE A 91 -24.13 -2.72 -23.49
N GLN A 92 -22.88 -2.97 -23.90
CA GLN A 92 -22.33 -2.37 -25.12
C GLN A 92 -23.09 -2.82 -26.38
N ALA A 93 -23.48 -4.09 -26.45
CA ALA A 93 -24.28 -4.62 -27.55
C ALA A 93 -25.69 -4.01 -27.61
N LEU A 94 -26.27 -3.65 -26.45
CA LEU A 94 -27.62 -3.09 -26.35
C LEU A 94 -27.65 -1.58 -26.65
N THR A 95 -26.70 -0.82 -26.09
CA THR A 95 -26.70 0.65 -26.16
C THR A 95 -25.95 1.21 -27.38
N LYS A 96 -25.06 0.42 -28.02
CA LYS A 96 -24.21 0.82 -29.17
C LYS A 96 -23.45 2.14 -28.95
N SER A 97 -23.21 2.51 -27.70
CA SER A 97 -22.57 3.77 -27.30
C SER A 97 -21.66 3.49 -26.12
N THR A 98 -20.54 4.21 -26.04
CA THR A 98 -19.55 4.12 -24.95
C THR A 98 -20.17 4.29 -23.55
N LEU A 99 -21.32 4.96 -23.46
CA LEU A 99 -22.11 5.06 -22.22
C LEU A 99 -22.53 3.70 -21.66
N GLY A 100 -22.77 2.69 -22.51
CA GLY A 100 -23.13 1.34 -22.10
C GLY A 100 -22.05 0.68 -21.25
N ILE A 101 -20.76 0.91 -21.57
CA ILE A 101 -19.63 0.40 -20.78
C ILE A 101 -19.59 1.06 -19.40
N ILE A 102 -19.82 2.38 -19.32
CA ILE A 102 -19.82 3.12 -18.05
C ILE A 102 -20.94 2.60 -17.14
N ILE A 103 -22.14 2.40 -17.68
CA ILE A 103 -23.28 1.88 -16.91
C ILE A 103 -22.99 0.45 -16.43
N ALA A 104 -22.41 -0.39 -17.29
CA ALA A 104 -22.05 -1.76 -16.92
C ALA A 104 -21.01 -1.83 -15.79
N THR A 105 -19.97 -1.00 -15.83
CA THR A 105 -18.95 -0.98 -14.78
C THR A 105 -19.50 -0.45 -13.46
N LEU A 106 -20.42 0.52 -13.48
CA LEU A 106 -21.13 0.98 -12.28
C LEU A 106 -21.98 -0.12 -11.66
N ILE A 107 -22.78 -0.84 -12.48
CA ILE A 107 -23.61 -1.96 -12.00
C ILE A 107 -22.72 -3.09 -11.46
N ALA A 108 -21.67 -3.47 -12.18
CA ALA A 108 -20.76 -4.52 -11.74
C ALA A 108 -20.04 -4.15 -10.44
N SER A 109 -19.62 -2.90 -10.29
CA SER A 109 -19.03 -2.38 -9.04
C SER A 109 -20.03 -2.44 -7.88
N PHE A 110 -21.28 -2.04 -8.11
CA PHE A 110 -22.33 -2.10 -7.10
C PHE A 110 -22.64 -3.55 -6.67
N VAL A 111 -22.76 -4.48 -7.62
CA VAL A 111 -22.96 -5.91 -7.34
C VAL A 111 -21.75 -6.49 -6.60
N GLY A 112 -20.52 -6.16 -7.04
CA GLY A 112 -19.29 -6.55 -6.36
C GLY A 112 -19.25 -6.07 -4.91
N PHE A 113 -19.63 -4.81 -4.67
CA PHE A 113 -19.74 -4.23 -3.33
C PHE A 113 -20.80 -4.93 -2.48
N LEU A 114 -21.98 -5.24 -3.02
CA LEU A 114 -23.02 -5.98 -2.29
C LEU A 114 -22.55 -7.37 -1.89
N ILE A 115 -21.90 -8.10 -2.80
CA ILE A 115 -21.31 -9.42 -2.52
C ILE A 115 -20.27 -9.29 -1.40
N GLU A 116 -19.37 -8.32 -1.50
CA GLU A 116 -18.33 -8.10 -0.49
C GLU A 116 -18.93 -7.69 0.86
N ASN A 117 -19.94 -6.83 0.87
CA ASN A 117 -20.63 -6.38 2.08
C ASN A 117 -21.40 -7.51 2.76
N THR A 118 -22.13 -8.33 2.01
CA THR A 118 -22.85 -9.49 2.55
C THR A 118 -21.89 -10.54 3.11
N VAL A 119 -20.77 -10.81 2.43
CA VAL A 119 -19.78 -11.78 2.94
C VAL A 119 -19.07 -11.26 4.19
N ARG A 120 -18.75 -9.97 4.26
CA ARG A 120 -18.19 -9.35 5.47
C ARG A 120 -19.18 -9.40 6.64
N HIS A 121 -20.46 -9.11 6.41
CA HIS A 121 -21.47 -9.01 7.48
C HIS A 121 -21.97 -10.37 8.00
N HIS A 122 -21.88 -11.45 7.21
CA HIS A 122 -22.38 -12.78 7.60
C HIS A 122 -21.30 -13.73 8.16
N SER A 123 -20.06 -13.25 8.38
CA SER A 123 -18.96 -14.06 8.93
C SER A 123 -19.03 -14.20 10.47
N LYS A 124 -20.11 -14.83 10.97
CA LYS A 124 -20.16 -15.38 12.35
C LYS A 124 -20.01 -16.92 12.39
N HIS A 125 -20.16 -17.62 11.27
CA HIS A 125 -20.01 -19.09 11.21
C HIS A 125 -19.02 -19.52 10.09
N PRO A 126 -17.87 -20.14 10.44
CA PRO A 126 -16.80 -20.46 9.50
C PRO A 126 -17.00 -21.71 8.60
N ASN A 127 -18.13 -22.44 8.68
CA ASN A 127 -18.23 -23.79 8.10
C ASN A 127 -19.03 -23.91 6.77
N SER A 128 -19.36 -22.81 6.09
CA SER A 128 -19.96 -22.89 4.74
C SER A 128 -19.11 -22.19 3.66
N ASN A 129 -18.36 -21.15 4.03
CA ASN A 129 -17.66 -20.26 3.08
C ASN A 129 -16.16 -20.09 3.40
N TRP A 130 -15.48 -21.15 3.85
CA TRP A 130 -14.03 -21.13 4.12
C TRP A 130 -13.19 -20.70 2.90
N PHE A 131 -13.63 -21.10 1.70
CA PHE A 131 -12.99 -20.72 0.44
C PHE A 131 -13.11 -19.22 0.14
N LEU A 132 -14.29 -18.64 0.37
CA LEU A 132 -14.57 -17.22 0.19
C LEU A 132 -13.70 -16.40 1.15
N THR A 133 -13.70 -16.68 2.45
CA THR A 133 -12.88 -15.93 3.42
C THR A 133 -11.38 -16.01 3.16
N LYS A 134 -10.88 -17.12 2.61
CA LYS A 134 -9.49 -17.24 2.13
C LYS A 134 -9.22 -16.40 0.87
N MET A 135 -10.22 -16.23 0.02
CA MET A 135 -10.20 -15.38 -1.18
C MET A 135 -10.38 -13.88 -0.88
N PHE A 136 -11.00 -13.52 0.26
CA PHE A 136 -11.28 -12.14 0.69
C PHE A 136 -10.15 -11.46 1.49
N ARG A 137 -9.04 -12.14 1.80
CA ARG A 137 -7.90 -11.47 2.47
C ARG A 137 -6.98 -10.83 1.43
N PRO A 138 -6.89 -9.49 1.36
CA PRO A 138 -5.88 -8.84 0.54
C PRO A 138 -4.48 -9.22 1.03
N LYS A 139 -3.61 -9.64 0.11
CA LYS A 139 -2.19 -9.95 0.39
C LYS A 139 -1.48 -8.82 1.15
N ILE A 140 -1.84 -7.57 0.88
CA ILE A 140 -1.27 -6.36 1.50
C ILE A 140 -1.36 -6.40 3.04
N THR A 141 -2.47 -6.92 3.60
CA THR A 141 -2.62 -7.01 5.06
C THR A 141 -1.71 -8.06 5.68
N LYS A 142 -1.30 -9.11 4.94
CA LYS A 142 -0.35 -10.09 5.48
C LYS A 142 1.01 -9.47 5.70
N THR A 143 1.53 -8.76 4.70
CA THR A 143 2.84 -8.11 4.78
C THR A 143 2.87 -7.06 5.89
N THR A 144 1.86 -6.19 6.01
CA THR A 144 1.84 -5.19 7.11
C THR A 144 1.71 -5.79 8.50
N ILE A 145 0.96 -6.89 8.67
CA ILE A 145 0.85 -7.56 9.98
C ILE A 145 2.16 -8.29 10.30
N GLU A 146 2.77 -8.96 9.33
CA GLU A 146 4.07 -9.63 9.48
C GLU A 146 5.19 -8.62 9.79
N ASP A 147 5.22 -7.47 9.10
CA ASP A 147 6.16 -6.38 9.33
C ASP A 147 5.97 -5.74 10.71
N LYS A 148 4.71 -5.50 11.13
CA LYS A 148 4.40 -5.00 12.47
C LYS A 148 4.76 -6.01 13.57
N GLN A 149 4.59 -7.31 13.31
CA GLN A 149 4.96 -8.36 14.24
C GLN A 149 6.48 -8.54 14.32
N ALA A 150 7.20 -8.39 13.22
CA ALA A 150 8.67 -8.40 13.19
C ALA A 150 9.24 -7.22 13.97
N GLN A 151 8.74 -6.00 13.74
CA GLN A 151 9.12 -4.82 14.53
C GLN A 151 8.80 -4.98 16.01
N GLN A 152 7.63 -5.52 16.38
CA GLN A 152 7.29 -5.77 17.79
C GLN A 152 8.21 -6.81 18.44
N LYS A 153 8.69 -7.81 17.69
CA LYS A 153 9.66 -8.78 18.20
C LYS A 153 11.03 -8.13 18.42
N GLU A 154 11.50 -7.32 17.47
CA GLU A 154 12.77 -6.59 17.62
C GLU A 154 12.73 -5.64 18.81
N VAL A 155 11.66 -4.86 18.97
CA VAL A 155 11.50 -3.95 20.13
C VAL A 155 11.47 -4.72 21.45
N LYS A 156 10.76 -5.85 21.52
CA LYS A 156 10.73 -6.69 22.74
C LYS A 156 12.07 -7.33 23.07
N GLU A 157 12.85 -7.72 22.06
CA GLU A 157 14.20 -8.27 22.27
C GLU A 157 15.17 -7.17 22.75
N VAL A 158 15.08 -5.96 22.21
CA VAL A 158 15.87 -4.81 22.69
C VAL A 158 15.50 -4.44 24.11
N GLU A 159 14.22 -4.32 24.44
CA GLU A 159 13.74 -4.02 25.80
C GLU A 159 14.21 -5.08 26.81
N LYS A 160 14.16 -6.36 26.43
CA LYS A 160 14.66 -7.47 27.26
C LYS A 160 16.18 -7.44 27.44
N LEU A 161 16.92 -6.97 26.43
CA LEU A 161 18.37 -6.78 26.53
C LEU A 161 18.71 -5.59 27.42
N GLU A 162 17.98 -4.48 27.32
CA GLU A 162 18.15 -3.30 28.17
C GLU A 162 17.89 -3.64 29.65
N THR A 163 16.79 -4.31 29.98
CA THR A 163 16.52 -4.75 31.37
C THR A 163 17.61 -5.68 31.89
N LYS A 164 18.10 -6.60 31.05
CA LYS A 164 19.18 -7.52 31.45
C LYS A 164 20.51 -6.79 31.66
N ILE A 165 20.77 -5.73 30.91
CA ILE A 165 21.97 -4.89 31.09
C ILE A 165 21.83 -4.08 32.39
N GLU A 166 20.66 -3.48 32.65
CA GLU A 166 20.39 -2.78 33.91
C GLU A 166 20.56 -3.69 35.13
N ASP A 167 19.99 -4.90 35.12
CA ASP A 167 20.14 -5.89 36.20
C ASP A 167 21.63 -6.26 36.45
N VAL A 168 22.41 -6.40 35.36
CA VAL A 168 23.84 -6.74 35.44
C VAL A 168 24.68 -5.57 35.94
N VAL A 169 24.33 -4.34 35.54
CA VAL A 169 24.99 -3.12 36.01
C VAL A 169 24.71 -2.92 37.50
N GLU A 170 23.47 -3.10 37.94
CA GLU A 170 23.07 -2.98 39.35
C GLU A 170 23.77 -4.05 40.23
N HIS A 171 23.83 -5.31 39.77
CA HIS A 171 24.57 -6.37 40.47
C HIS A 171 26.10 -6.18 40.46
N HIS A 172 26.65 -5.43 39.50
CA HIS A 172 28.08 -5.14 39.47
C HIS A 172 28.44 -3.99 40.43
N ASP A 173 27.55 -3.00 40.61
CA ASP A 173 27.73 -1.95 41.60
C ASP A 173 27.54 -2.46 43.04
N GLU A 174 26.57 -3.33 43.31
CA GLU A 174 26.41 -3.94 44.66
C GLU A 174 27.66 -4.73 45.10
N LYS A 175 28.31 -5.47 44.18
CA LYS A 175 29.56 -6.18 44.50
C LYS A 175 30.74 -5.25 44.80
N HIS A 176 30.72 -4.01 44.31
CA HIS A 176 31.74 -3.02 44.62
C HIS A 176 31.49 -2.32 45.96
N GLU A 177 30.24 -2.24 46.42
CA GLU A 177 29.92 -1.74 47.76
C GLU A 177 30.13 -2.80 48.85
N GLU A 178 29.78 -4.07 48.61
CA GLU A 178 29.95 -5.15 49.60
C GLU A 178 31.44 -5.43 49.90
N LYS A 179 32.30 -5.39 48.87
CA LYS A 179 33.76 -5.51 49.05
C LYS A 179 34.41 -4.36 49.83
N LYS A 180 33.74 -3.21 49.95
CA LYS A 180 34.23 -2.06 50.70
C LYS A 180 33.89 -2.15 52.19
N HIS A 181 32.97 -3.04 52.57
CA HIS A 181 32.53 -3.22 53.95
C HIS A 181 33.27 -4.35 54.68
N ASP A 182 33.85 -5.32 53.96
CA ASP A 182 34.59 -6.45 54.56
C ASP A 182 36.07 -6.14 54.89
N ASP A 183 36.65 -5.07 54.35
CA ASP A 183 38.05 -4.67 54.65
C ASP A 183 38.20 -3.83 55.95
N GLN A 184 37.14 -3.70 56.76
CA GLN A 184 37.13 -2.88 57.98
C GLN A 184 37.04 -3.69 59.28
N HIS A 185 37.82 -4.77 59.43
CA HIS A 185 38.54 -5.14 60.67
C HIS A 185 39.33 -6.44 60.46
N PRO A 186 40.63 -6.48 60.81
CA PRO A 186 40.95 -6.79 62.21
C PRO A 186 42.16 -6.03 62.78
N ASP A 187 42.22 -6.06 64.10
CA ASP A 187 43.39 -5.87 64.97
C ASP A 187 44.05 -4.48 65.03
N GLU A 188 43.96 -3.86 66.22
CA GLU A 188 45.12 -3.58 67.09
C GLU A 188 44.72 -2.64 68.25
N GLY A 189 45.05 -3.04 69.49
CA GLY A 189 45.33 -2.12 70.61
C GLY A 189 44.30 -1.98 71.70
#